data_AF-A0A1Y2FHB5-F1
#
_entry.id   AF-A0A1Y2FHB5-F1
#
_cell.length_a   1.000
_cell.length_b   1.000
_cell.length_c   1.000
_cell.angle_alpha   90.00
_cell.angle_beta   90.00
_cell.angle_gamma   90.00
#
_symmetry.space_group_name_H-M   'P 1'
#
loop_
_entity.id
_entity.type
_entity.pdbx_description
1 polymer ?
#
loop_
_entity_poly.entity_id
_entity_poly.type
_entity_poly.pdbx_seq_one_letter_code
_entity_poly.pdbx_strand_id
1 'polypeptide(L)'
;MFNKLINTLTISTLFIAGIHANCTHGIYKCCSSSDAEVWYVDDDGNWGVENGEWCFIDTEKSSNDFDIDEINKSGTFDSMFIGAYVGGPEDHPKPTQKNIAAFESLQDRHLDVVHLFIHWDNKDEPWEWARNFVDIAKANGSIMMISWMPQPYTAQDILDGKGDEYIDTFVKGVKDFGEEIWLRPLHEANGDWYTWGTGADRINNSEDKLAAAYRHIVDRFRDANVTNVKWIWTTNCSNSGVATLTGSYPGDDYIDYTSIDGYNWGTAQSWSRWNTFEEVFDNAYKALIKIPKPIFLAEFSSSRFGGDKAGWFTDMFNLLPEKYPRIVGLVIFSRSKNETEADWALDSQEEAVEAWRKGVNAYPPAKRISGYSKNPESTPVICWSRKLGYRCCSADNTEVIVIDKDGKWGVEDQEWCGIIEN
;
A
#
# COMPACT_ATOMS: atom_id res chain seq x y z
N MET A 1 10.61 -25.27 -73.45
CA MET A 1 10.71 -23.92 -74.05
C MET A 1 9.62 -23.04 -73.44
N PHE A 2 10.01 -21.84 -73.05
CA PHE A 2 9.24 -20.73 -72.48
C PHE A 2 7.79 -20.57 -73.00
N ASN A 3 6.81 -20.27 -72.13
CA ASN A 3 6.44 -18.87 -71.83
C ASN A 3 5.31 -18.71 -70.79
N LYS A 4 5.42 -17.57 -70.09
CA LYS A 4 4.61 -16.97 -69.00
C LYS A 4 3.14 -16.70 -69.30
N LEU A 5 2.31 -16.59 -68.24
CA LEU A 5 1.37 -15.47 -67.89
C LEU A 5 0.56 -15.91 -66.63
N ILE A 6 0.77 -15.36 -65.43
CA ILE A 6 0.32 -14.08 -64.80
C ILE A 6 -1.05 -14.16 -64.09
N ASN A 7 -1.02 -13.74 -62.80
CA ASN A 7 -2.08 -13.19 -61.91
C ASN A 7 -3.27 -14.10 -61.57
N THR A 8 -3.84 -14.12 -60.36
CA THR A 8 -3.88 -13.22 -59.19
C THR A 8 -4.39 -14.09 -58.03
N LEU A 9 -3.98 -13.88 -56.77
CA LEU A 9 -4.86 -14.26 -55.66
C LEU A 9 -4.74 -13.28 -54.49
N THR A 10 -5.89 -12.79 -54.08
CA THR A 10 -6.17 -11.84 -53.01
C THR A 10 -6.58 -12.57 -51.72
N ILE A 11 -6.19 -11.97 -50.59
CA ILE A 11 -6.95 -11.84 -49.32
C ILE A 11 -6.92 -13.02 -48.31
N SER A 12 -6.14 -12.75 -47.24
CA SER A 12 -6.46 -12.83 -45.81
C SER A 12 -6.73 -14.17 -45.11
N THR A 13 -5.93 -14.43 -44.06
CA THR A 13 -6.41 -14.58 -42.66
C THR A 13 -5.25 -14.54 -41.65
N LEU A 14 -5.51 -13.89 -40.52
CA LEU A 14 -4.72 -13.88 -39.27
C LEU A 14 -4.48 -15.31 -38.73
N PHE A 15 -3.30 -15.53 -38.13
CA PHE A 15 -3.17 -16.36 -36.93
C PHE A 15 -2.17 -15.71 -35.96
N ILE A 16 -2.64 -15.52 -34.73
CA ILE A 16 -1.88 -15.11 -33.55
C ILE A 16 -1.01 -16.30 -33.15
N ALA A 17 0.29 -16.09 -32.96
CA ALA A 17 1.15 -17.01 -32.24
C ALA A 17 1.65 -16.30 -30.98
N GLY A 18 1.07 -16.69 -29.83
CA GLY A 18 1.61 -16.38 -28.52
C GLY A 18 2.93 -17.13 -28.31
N ILE A 19 3.83 -16.47 -27.60
CA ILE A 19 5.12 -16.96 -27.12
C ILE A 19 4.87 -17.96 -25.97
N HIS A 20 5.84 -18.86 -25.70
CA HIS A 20 6.35 -19.31 -24.38
C HIS A 20 6.79 -20.78 -24.40
N ALA A 21 8.10 -21.00 -24.40
CA ALA A 21 8.78 -22.07 -23.65
C ALA A 21 10.28 -22.05 -24.02
N ASN A 22 11.15 -21.86 -23.02
CA ASN A 22 12.44 -22.55 -23.02
C ASN A 22 13.03 -22.51 -21.60
N CYS A 23 12.81 -23.58 -20.85
CA CYS A 23 13.82 -24.08 -19.93
C CYS A 23 13.83 -25.61 -20.04
N THR A 24 14.98 -26.16 -20.39
CA THR A 24 15.31 -27.59 -20.47
C THR A 24 16.69 -27.75 -19.85
N HIS A 25 16.83 -28.51 -18.76
CA HIS A 25 18.14 -28.81 -18.18
C HIS A 25 18.61 -30.17 -18.70
N GLY A 26 19.44 -30.14 -19.74
CA GLY A 26 19.82 -31.36 -20.48
C GLY A 26 18.62 -32.02 -21.16
N ILE A 27 18.28 -33.23 -20.72
CA ILE A 27 17.17 -34.05 -21.28
C ILE A 27 15.89 -34.02 -20.42
N TYR A 28 15.95 -33.44 -19.23
CA TYR A 28 14.82 -33.39 -18.29
C TYR A 28 14.08 -32.06 -18.40
N LYS A 29 12.75 -32.12 -18.24
CA LYS A 29 11.89 -30.93 -18.21
C LYS A 29 11.99 -30.26 -16.83
N CYS A 30 11.64 -28.98 -16.76
CA CYS A 30 11.42 -28.34 -15.46
C CYS A 30 10.18 -28.91 -14.78
N CYS A 31 10.19 -28.90 -13.44
CA CYS A 31 8.95 -29.13 -12.69
C CYS A 31 7.94 -28.01 -13.02
N SER A 32 6.66 -28.35 -12.96
CA SER A 32 5.56 -27.42 -13.22
C SER A 32 5.54 -26.23 -12.26
N SER A 33 6.10 -26.41 -11.06
CA SER A 33 6.29 -25.38 -10.04
C SER A 33 7.76 -25.26 -9.61
N SER A 34 8.21 -24.03 -9.36
CA SER A 34 9.50 -23.74 -8.71
C SER A 34 9.50 -24.09 -7.21
N ASP A 35 8.32 -24.28 -6.61
CA ASP A 35 8.12 -24.74 -5.24
C ASP A 35 7.85 -26.27 -5.16
N ALA A 36 8.15 -27.02 -6.22
CA ALA A 36 8.00 -28.47 -6.23
C ALA A 36 8.81 -29.11 -5.09
N GLU A 37 8.25 -30.19 -4.52
CA GLU A 37 8.94 -30.94 -3.46
C GLU A 37 10.31 -31.42 -3.97
N VAL A 38 11.37 -31.13 -3.20
CA VAL A 38 12.72 -31.55 -3.53
C VAL A 38 12.89 -33.01 -3.14
N TRP A 39 12.95 -33.87 -4.14
CA TRP A 39 13.17 -35.31 -3.98
C TRP A 39 14.66 -35.67 -3.97
N TYR A 40 15.51 -34.88 -4.64
CA TYR A 40 16.93 -35.15 -4.77
C TYR A 40 17.73 -33.86 -5.05
N VAL A 41 18.99 -33.80 -4.61
CA VAL A 41 19.89 -32.65 -4.80
C VAL A 41 21.27 -33.16 -5.23
N ASP A 42 21.83 -32.58 -6.28
CA ASP A 42 23.19 -32.85 -6.75
C ASP A 42 23.91 -31.55 -7.18
N ASP A 43 25.04 -31.68 -7.88
CA ASP A 43 25.85 -30.56 -8.35
C ASP A 43 25.15 -29.71 -9.43
N ASP A 44 24.11 -30.25 -10.09
CA ASP A 44 23.32 -29.53 -11.09
C ASP A 44 22.18 -28.74 -10.44
N GLY A 45 21.62 -29.21 -9.31
CA GLY A 45 20.65 -28.46 -8.51
C GLY A 45 19.62 -29.32 -7.80
N ASN A 46 18.42 -28.76 -7.59
CA ASN A 46 17.30 -29.44 -6.94
C ASN A 46 16.45 -30.18 -7.97
N TRP A 47 15.98 -31.38 -7.62
CA TRP A 47 15.20 -32.25 -8.49
C TRP A 47 13.90 -32.70 -7.82
N GLY A 48 12.82 -32.73 -8.60
CA GLY A 48 11.50 -33.18 -8.19
C GLY A 48 10.98 -34.34 -9.05
N VAL A 49 9.81 -34.88 -8.70
CA VAL A 49 9.14 -35.94 -9.46
C VAL A 49 7.68 -35.54 -9.70
N GLU A 50 7.28 -35.44 -10.97
CA GLU A 50 5.91 -35.13 -11.38
C GLU A 50 5.39 -36.20 -12.32
N ASN A 51 4.18 -36.71 -12.06
CA ASN A 51 3.57 -37.80 -12.84
C ASN A 51 4.46 -39.04 -13.00
N GLY A 52 5.37 -39.28 -12.05
CA GLY A 52 6.32 -40.40 -12.09
C GLY A 52 7.58 -40.17 -12.93
N GLU A 53 7.80 -38.96 -13.45
CA GLU A 53 9.00 -38.59 -14.21
C GLU A 53 9.86 -37.56 -13.45
N TRP A 54 11.18 -37.64 -13.59
CA TRP A 54 12.12 -36.68 -13.00
C TRP A 54 12.04 -35.33 -13.69
N CYS A 55 12.02 -34.26 -12.90
CA CYS A 55 12.03 -32.88 -13.37
C CYS A 55 13.04 -32.02 -12.59
N PHE A 56 13.64 -31.05 -13.27
CA PHE A 56 14.59 -30.11 -12.65
C PHE A 56 13.84 -28.94 -12.00
N ILE A 57 14.13 -28.65 -10.73
CA ILE A 57 13.52 -27.54 -9.99
C ILE A 57 14.36 -26.30 -10.25
N ASP A 58 13.89 -25.49 -11.19
CA ASP A 58 14.52 -24.23 -11.55
C ASP A 58 14.26 -23.19 -10.45
N THR A 59 15.20 -23.08 -9.50
CA THR A 59 15.11 -22.09 -8.43
C THR A 59 15.33 -20.66 -8.92
N GLU A 60 15.80 -20.43 -10.16
CA GLU A 60 15.81 -19.09 -10.76
C GLU A 60 14.41 -18.65 -11.19
N LYS A 61 13.43 -19.55 -11.30
CA LYS A 61 12.00 -19.21 -11.36
C LYS A 61 11.38 -18.87 -10.00
N SER A 62 12.11 -18.99 -8.90
CA SER A 62 11.68 -18.50 -7.58
C SER A 62 12.11 -17.05 -7.32
N SER A 63 12.98 -16.48 -8.15
CA SER A 63 12.87 -15.05 -8.42
C SER A 63 11.68 -14.88 -9.36
N ASN A 64 10.55 -14.43 -8.80
CA ASN A 64 9.54 -13.77 -9.61
C ASN A 64 10.27 -12.80 -10.52
N ASP A 65 10.38 -13.16 -11.79
CA ASP A 65 10.43 -12.19 -12.87
C ASP A 65 9.08 -11.48 -12.75
N PHE A 66 9.04 -10.47 -11.88
CA PHE A 66 8.02 -9.44 -11.89
C PHE A 66 8.09 -8.93 -13.32
N ASP A 67 7.12 -9.32 -14.15
CA ASP A 67 7.07 -8.89 -15.53
C ASP A 67 7.03 -7.36 -15.52
N ILE A 68 8.20 -6.75 -15.79
CA ILE A 68 8.38 -5.30 -15.82
C ILE A 68 7.46 -4.71 -16.90
N ASP A 69 7.08 -5.49 -17.91
CA ASP A 69 6.11 -5.11 -18.92
C ASP A 69 4.67 -5.11 -18.40
N GLU A 70 4.33 -5.87 -17.35
CA GLU A 70 3.00 -5.84 -16.72
C GLU A 70 2.87 -4.67 -15.73
N ILE A 71 3.95 -4.31 -15.02
CA ILE A 71 4.03 -3.09 -14.21
C ILE A 71 4.00 -1.84 -15.10
N ASN A 72 4.69 -1.84 -16.24
CA ASN A 72 4.61 -0.75 -17.22
C ASN A 72 3.26 -0.70 -17.96
N LYS A 73 2.49 -1.80 -17.97
CA LYS A 73 1.07 -1.82 -18.40
C LYS A 73 0.07 -1.50 -17.28
N SER A 74 0.50 -1.44 -16.01
CA SER A 74 -0.40 -1.36 -14.84
C SER A 74 -1.08 -0.01 -14.65
N GLY A 75 -0.69 1.02 -15.39
CA GLY A 75 -1.29 2.35 -15.25
C GLY A 75 -1.06 3.00 -13.89
N THR A 76 -0.07 2.54 -13.09
CA THR A 76 0.29 3.16 -11.79
C THR A 76 0.57 4.65 -11.92
N PHE A 77 1.15 5.10 -13.03
CA PHE A 77 1.35 6.53 -13.31
C PHE A 77 0.26 7.16 -14.18
N ASP A 78 -0.79 6.41 -14.52
CA ASP A 78 -2.01 6.97 -15.11
C ASP A 78 -2.86 7.71 -14.07
N SER A 79 -2.49 7.61 -12.79
CA SER A 79 -3.04 8.42 -11.70
C SER A 79 -2.20 8.33 -10.43
N MET A 80 -1.93 9.44 -9.75
CA MET A 80 -1.16 9.47 -8.48
C MET A 80 -1.95 10.20 -7.41
N PHE A 81 -2.05 9.62 -6.19
CA PHE A 81 -2.59 10.33 -5.03
C PHE A 81 -1.59 11.38 -4.56
N ILE A 82 -1.97 12.66 -4.61
CA ILE A 82 -1.18 13.75 -4.04
C ILE A 82 -1.85 14.20 -2.75
N GLY A 83 -1.14 14.05 -1.64
CA GLY A 83 -1.59 14.50 -0.33
C GLY A 83 -0.57 15.35 0.39
N ALA A 84 -1.00 15.92 1.50
CA ALA A 84 -0.12 16.68 2.37
C ALA A 84 -0.62 16.70 3.82
N TYR A 85 0.33 16.70 4.75
CA TYR A 85 0.10 17.24 6.08
C TYR A 85 0.24 18.76 5.99
N VAL A 86 -0.89 19.46 6.10
CA VAL A 86 -0.98 20.91 5.94
C VAL A 86 -1.36 21.57 7.24
N GLY A 87 -0.69 22.67 7.57
CA GLY A 87 -1.19 23.57 8.60
C GLY A 87 -0.36 24.82 8.81
N GLY A 88 -1.01 25.81 9.42
CA GLY A 88 -0.49 27.16 9.62
C GLY A 88 0.51 27.28 10.77
N PRO A 89 0.78 28.51 11.25
CA PRO A 89 1.85 28.80 12.21
C PRO A 89 1.58 28.29 13.65
N GLU A 90 0.57 27.43 13.84
CA GLU A 90 0.22 26.86 15.14
C GLU A 90 1.20 25.76 15.57
N ASP A 91 1.39 25.58 16.88
CA ASP A 91 2.21 24.50 17.45
C ASP A 91 1.67 23.11 17.12
N HIS A 92 0.36 23.00 16.87
CA HIS A 92 -0.31 21.80 16.39
C HIS A 92 -1.14 22.15 15.14
N PRO A 93 -0.49 22.19 13.96
CA PRO A 93 -1.13 22.60 12.73
C PRO A 93 -2.32 21.69 12.41
N LYS A 94 -3.43 22.31 11.98
CA LYS A 94 -4.66 21.60 11.61
C LYS A 94 -4.95 21.83 10.12
N PRO A 95 -5.54 20.84 9.43
CA PRO A 95 -5.97 20.99 8.05
C PRO A 95 -7.29 21.77 7.98
N THR A 96 -7.26 23.04 8.37
CA THR A 96 -8.40 23.95 8.20
C THR A 96 -8.64 24.21 6.71
N GLN A 97 -9.85 24.62 6.33
CA GLN A 97 -10.17 24.97 4.94
C GLN A 97 -9.18 26.02 4.37
N LYS A 98 -8.75 26.99 5.20
CA LYS A 98 -7.76 27.99 4.82
C LYS A 98 -6.39 27.38 4.52
N ASN A 99 -5.93 26.46 5.37
CA ASN A 99 -4.61 25.84 5.21
C ASN A 99 -4.57 24.90 3.99
N ILE A 100 -5.65 24.16 3.75
CA ILE A 100 -5.80 23.33 2.55
C ILE A 100 -5.76 24.21 1.29
N ALA A 101 -6.60 25.24 1.22
CA ALA A 101 -6.65 26.14 0.05
C ALA A 101 -5.32 26.87 -0.20
N ALA A 102 -4.62 27.27 0.88
CA ALA A 102 -3.30 27.87 0.77
C ALA A 102 -2.27 26.89 0.18
N PHE A 103 -2.28 25.64 0.62
CA PHE A 103 -1.35 24.62 0.12
C PHE A 103 -1.67 24.23 -1.34
N GLU A 104 -2.95 24.08 -1.69
CA GLU A 104 -3.36 23.81 -3.08
C GLU A 104 -2.96 24.95 -4.02
N SER A 105 -3.09 26.20 -3.58
CA SER A 105 -2.59 27.36 -4.32
C SER A 105 -1.06 27.37 -4.43
N LEU A 106 -0.35 26.87 -3.41
CA LEU A 106 1.12 26.79 -3.42
C LEU A 106 1.61 25.74 -4.43
N GLN A 107 1.00 24.55 -4.44
CA GLN A 107 1.39 23.46 -5.35
C GLN A 107 0.70 23.50 -6.71
N ASP A 108 -0.24 24.43 -6.93
CA ASP A 108 -1.07 24.55 -8.13
C ASP A 108 -1.75 23.23 -8.52
N ARG A 109 -2.32 22.55 -7.52
CA ARG A 109 -2.97 21.24 -7.67
C ARG A 109 -3.87 20.95 -6.48
N HIS A 110 -5.01 20.32 -6.75
CA HIS A 110 -5.92 19.75 -5.75
C HIS A 110 -5.22 18.72 -4.85
N LEU A 111 -5.56 18.69 -3.56
CA LEU A 111 -5.13 17.63 -2.64
C LEU A 111 -6.11 16.46 -2.69
N ASP A 112 -5.67 15.31 -3.20
CA ASP A 112 -6.45 14.08 -3.17
C ASP A 112 -6.60 13.55 -1.74
N VAL A 113 -5.55 13.70 -0.92
CA VAL A 113 -5.48 13.22 0.46
C VAL A 113 -5.08 14.37 1.39
N VAL A 114 -5.85 14.58 2.45
CA VAL A 114 -5.53 15.51 3.54
C VAL A 114 -5.10 14.69 4.76
N HIS A 115 -3.96 15.01 5.35
CA HIS A 115 -3.40 14.24 6.46
C HIS A 115 -3.61 14.92 7.81
N LEU A 116 -4.04 14.14 8.81
CA LEU A 116 -4.26 14.56 10.19
C LEU A 116 -3.58 13.58 11.17
N PHE A 117 -3.08 14.10 12.29
CA PHE A 117 -2.55 13.32 13.41
C PHE A 117 -3.47 13.42 14.62
N ILE A 118 -3.73 12.28 15.27
CA ILE A 118 -4.61 12.21 16.45
C ILE A 118 -3.99 11.27 17.49
N HIS A 119 -3.89 11.72 18.74
CA HIS A 119 -3.53 10.88 19.88
C HIS A 119 -4.76 10.30 20.58
N TRP A 120 -4.63 9.10 21.16
CA TRP A 120 -5.71 8.43 21.90
C TRP A 120 -5.93 8.98 23.32
N ASP A 121 -4.98 9.76 23.84
CA ASP A 121 -5.12 10.47 25.11
C ASP A 121 -6.01 11.72 25.02
N ASN A 122 -6.46 12.10 23.82
CA ASN A 122 -7.54 13.05 23.64
C ASN A 122 -8.90 12.38 23.94
N LYS A 123 -9.30 12.41 25.21
CA LYS A 123 -10.48 11.68 25.71
C LYS A 123 -11.82 12.40 25.54
N ASP A 124 -11.80 13.70 25.26
CA ASP A 124 -13.03 14.48 25.13
C ASP A 124 -13.56 14.41 23.69
N GLU A 125 -14.48 13.47 23.44
CA GLU A 125 -15.17 13.26 22.15
C GLU A 125 -14.21 13.08 20.96
N PRO A 126 -13.40 12.00 20.95
CA PRO A 126 -12.29 11.85 20.00
C PRO A 126 -12.73 11.82 18.55
N TRP A 127 -13.91 11.25 18.27
CA TRP A 127 -14.50 11.27 16.95
C TRP A 127 -14.99 12.67 16.56
N GLU A 128 -15.77 13.35 17.41
CA GLU A 128 -16.32 14.67 17.07
C GLU A 128 -15.23 15.72 16.87
N TRP A 129 -14.12 15.61 17.59
CA TRP A 129 -12.96 16.46 17.32
C TRP A 129 -12.38 16.20 15.93
N ALA A 130 -12.13 14.93 15.59
CA ALA A 130 -11.62 14.51 14.27
C ALA A 130 -12.60 14.89 13.15
N ARG A 131 -13.89 14.74 13.42
CA ARG A 131 -15.02 14.98 12.54
C ARG A 131 -14.96 16.36 11.90
N ASN A 132 -14.63 17.39 12.68
CA ASN A 132 -14.50 18.76 12.18
C ASN A 132 -13.55 18.86 10.98
N PHE A 133 -12.44 18.10 10.99
CA PHE A 133 -11.46 18.10 9.92
C PHE A 133 -11.82 17.12 8.80
N VAL A 134 -12.43 15.98 9.15
CA VAL A 134 -12.97 15.02 8.18
C VAL A 134 -14.02 15.70 7.28
N ASP A 135 -14.91 16.51 7.86
CA ASP A 135 -15.91 17.27 7.12
C ASP A 135 -15.28 18.33 6.21
N ILE A 136 -14.20 18.98 6.66
CA ILE A 136 -13.44 19.93 5.83
C ILE A 136 -12.81 19.23 4.63
N ALA A 137 -12.13 18.10 4.83
CA ALA A 137 -11.55 17.33 3.73
C ALA A 137 -12.63 16.83 2.76
N LYS A 138 -13.76 16.33 3.29
CA LYS A 138 -14.90 15.93 2.46
C LYS A 138 -15.45 17.10 1.63
N ALA A 139 -15.64 18.26 2.24
CA ALA A 139 -16.15 19.46 1.56
C ALA A 139 -15.16 19.96 0.48
N ASN A 140 -13.86 19.76 0.68
CA ASN A 140 -12.83 20.01 -0.33
C ASN A 140 -12.90 18.99 -1.47
N GLY A 141 -13.56 17.85 -1.29
CA GLY A 141 -13.49 16.73 -2.21
C GLY A 141 -12.18 15.96 -2.09
N SER A 142 -11.57 15.92 -0.90
CA SER A 142 -10.37 15.14 -0.54
C SER A 142 -10.74 13.94 0.35
N ILE A 143 -9.82 12.98 0.48
CA ILE A 143 -9.91 11.88 1.44
C ILE A 143 -9.16 12.29 2.71
N MET A 144 -9.72 12.03 3.89
CA MET A 144 -9.00 12.21 5.15
C MET A 144 -8.17 10.96 5.46
N MET A 145 -6.85 11.12 5.58
CA MET A 145 -5.94 10.14 6.14
C MET A 145 -5.58 10.54 7.58
N ILE A 146 -5.74 9.61 8.52
CA ILE A 146 -5.50 9.85 9.95
C ILE A 146 -4.37 8.96 10.45
N SER A 147 -3.23 9.56 10.80
CA SER A 147 -2.22 8.92 11.66
C SER A 147 -2.79 8.80 13.07
N TRP A 148 -3.18 7.57 13.42
CA TRP A 148 -3.96 7.31 14.64
C TRP A 148 -3.04 6.73 15.73
N MET A 149 -2.57 7.62 16.60
CA MET A 149 -1.47 7.37 17.51
C MET A 149 -1.98 6.87 18.86
N PRO A 150 -1.72 5.62 19.24
CA PRO A 150 -2.30 5.02 20.44
C PRO A 150 -1.67 5.51 21.75
N GLN A 151 -1.01 6.67 21.78
CA GLN A 151 -0.50 7.27 23.01
C GLN A 151 -1.62 7.31 24.09
N PRO A 152 -1.40 6.79 25.31
CA PRO A 152 -0.12 6.37 25.89
C PRO A 152 0.16 4.85 25.83
N TYR A 153 -0.62 4.08 25.08
CA TYR A 153 -0.64 2.62 25.08
C TYR A 153 0.50 1.99 24.27
N THR A 154 1.12 0.97 24.84
CA THR A 154 1.97 -0.01 24.13
C THR A 154 1.11 -0.97 23.30
N ALA A 155 1.72 -1.79 22.45
CA ALA A 155 1.00 -2.85 21.74
C ALA A 155 0.37 -3.86 22.71
N GLN A 156 1.08 -4.22 23.78
CA GLN A 156 0.52 -5.06 24.85
C GLN A 156 -0.69 -4.41 25.52
N ASP A 157 -0.66 -3.11 25.81
CA ASP A 157 -1.81 -2.41 26.41
C ASP A 157 -3.05 -2.45 25.53
N ILE A 158 -2.88 -2.34 24.21
CA ILE A 158 -3.97 -2.47 23.24
C ILE A 158 -4.54 -3.90 23.26
N LEU A 159 -3.68 -4.91 23.27
CA LEU A 159 -4.09 -6.32 23.35
C LEU A 159 -4.77 -6.66 24.68
N ASP A 160 -4.41 -5.97 25.76
CA ASP A 160 -5.06 -6.07 27.07
C ASP A 160 -6.41 -5.32 27.11
N GLY A 161 -6.82 -4.70 26.01
CA GLY A 161 -8.10 -3.99 25.86
C GLY A 161 -8.13 -2.59 26.46
N LYS A 162 -6.99 -2.01 26.87
CA LYS A 162 -6.96 -0.71 27.56
C LYS A 162 -7.39 0.46 26.67
N GLY A 163 -7.30 0.31 25.36
CA GLY A 163 -7.75 1.29 24.38
C GLY A 163 -9.16 1.04 23.82
N ASP A 164 -9.83 -0.05 24.19
CA ASP A 164 -11.05 -0.51 23.51
C ASP A 164 -12.20 0.50 23.58
N GLU A 165 -12.40 1.15 24.72
CA GLU A 165 -13.45 2.17 24.89
C GLU A 165 -13.26 3.36 23.94
N TYR A 166 -11.99 3.79 23.78
CA TYR A 166 -11.64 4.85 22.84
C TYR A 166 -11.86 4.39 21.38
N ILE A 167 -11.40 3.18 21.05
CA ILE A 167 -11.59 2.59 19.71
C ILE A 167 -13.07 2.50 19.38
N ASP A 168 -13.91 2.00 20.28
CA ASP A 168 -15.34 1.80 20.06
C ASP A 168 -16.09 3.12 19.84
N THR A 169 -15.69 4.17 20.55
CA THR A 169 -16.23 5.52 20.34
C THR A 169 -15.93 5.99 18.92
N PHE A 170 -14.69 5.78 18.46
CA PHE A 170 -14.29 6.12 17.10
C PHE A 170 -14.99 5.24 16.05
N VAL A 171 -15.08 3.93 16.27
CA VAL A 171 -15.79 2.95 15.42
C VAL A 171 -17.23 3.40 15.20
N LYS A 172 -17.94 3.75 16.28
CA LYS A 172 -19.33 4.24 16.19
C LYS A 172 -19.42 5.50 15.33
N GLY A 173 -18.55 6.47 15.58
CA GLY A 173 -18.54 7.72 14.82
C GLY A 173 -18.25 7.53 13.33
N VAL A 174 -17.27 6.71 12.98
CA VAL A 174 -16.92 6.36 11.60
C VAL A 174 -18.07 5.62 10.90
N LYS A 175 -18.74 4.72 11.63
CA LYS A 175 -19.92 4.00 11.13
C LYS A 175 -21.05 4.97 10.81
N ASP A 176 -21.36 5.88 11.72
CA ASP A 176 -22.44 6.85 11.57
C ASP A 176 -22.15 7.85 10.44
N PHE A 177 -20.87 8.13 10.16
CA PHE A 177 -20.48 8.94 9.00
C PHE A 177 -20.74 8.25 7.66
N GLY A 178 -20.42 6.95 7.57
CA GLY A 178 -20.71 6.12 6.40
C GLY A 178 -19.97 6.47 5.11
N GLU A 179 -18.93 7.31 5.17
CA GLU A 179 -18.12 7.72 4.01
C GLU A 179 -16.66 7.34 4.21
N GLU A 180 -15.91 7.24 3.12
CA GLU A 180 -14.54 6.74 3.12
C GLU A 180 -13.59 7.59 3.99
N ILE A 181 -12.84 6.92 4.87
CA ILE A 181 -11.70 7.48 5.60
C ILE A 181 -10.52 6.50 5.57
N TRP A 182 -9.30 7.02 5.68
CA TRP A 182 -8.10 6.20 5.73
C TRP A 182 -7.48 6.28 7.12
N LEU A 183 -7.26 5.13 7.76
CA LEU A 183 -6.65 5.04 9.08
C LEU A 183 -5.25 4.43 8.97
N ARG A 184 -4.31 5.07 9.66
CA ARG A 184 -2.90 4.69 9.72
C ARG A 184 -2.46 4.52 11.17
N PRO A 185 -2.92 3.47 11.87
CA PRO A 185 -2.64 3.29 13.28
C PRO A 185 -1.25 2.68 13.50
N LEU A 186 -0.65 2.94 14.67
CA LEU A 186 0.68 2.43 15.06
C LEU A 186 1.78 2.70 14.00
N HIS A 187 1.78 3.88 13.36
CA HIS A 187 2.77 4.20 12.33
C HIS A 187 4.20 4.22 12.91
N GLU A 188 5.19 3.92 12.06
CA GLU A 188 6.62 3.89 12.41
C GLU A 188 6.98 3.03 13.62
N ALA A 189 6.27 1.91 13.81
CA ALA A 189 6.51 1.02 14.95
C ALA A 189 7.90 0.34 14.94
N ASN A 190 8.66 0.47 13.85
CA ASN A 190 10.07 0.06 13.76
C ASN A 190 11.07 1.10 14.29
N GLY A 191 10.60 2.25 14.78
CA GLY A 191 11.39 3.26 15.49
C GLY A 191 11.44 3.08 17.01
N ASP A 192 12.00 4.07 17.71
CA ASP A 192 12.16 4.13 19.18
C ASP A 192 11.60 5.42 19.81
N TRP A 193 10.94 6.28 19.04
CA TRP A 193 10.41 7.57 19.50
C TRP A 193 8.94 7.54 19.95
N TYR A 194 8.21 6.46 19.67
CA TYR A 194 6.81 6.30 20.08
C TYR A 194 6.63 5.25 21.18
N THR A 195 5.57 5.40 21.98
CA THR A 195 5.21 4.44 23.05
C THR A 195 4.92 3.04 22.52
N TRP A 196 4.52 2.91 21.25
CA TRP A 196 4.33 1.65 20.53
C TRP A 196 5.57 1.24 19.69
N GLY A 197 6.69 1.94 19.77
CA GLY A 197 7.89 1.60 19.01
C GLY A 197 8.59 0.35 19.53
N THR A 198 8.95 -0.58 18.64
CA THR A 198 9.73 -1.79 18.95
C THR A 198 11.09 -1.43 19.53
N GLY A 199 11.73 -0.38 19.00
CA GLY A 199 13.02 0.11 19.49
C GLY A 199 12.92 0.73 20.89
N ALA A 200 11.75 1.26 21.26
CA ALA A 200 11.50 1.87 22.57
C ALA A 200 11.25 0.81 23.66
N ASP A 201 10.46 -0.22 23.35
CA ASP A 201 10.14 -1.32 24.27
C ASP A 201 9.93 -2.64 23.51
N ARG A 202 11.00 -3.39 23.30
CA ARG A 202 10.96 -4.67 22.58
C ARG A 202 10.13 -5.77 23.26
N ILE A 203 9.71 -5.60 24.51
CA ILE A 203 8.93 -6.62 25.25
C ILE A 203 7.44 -6.36 25.07
N ASN A 204 7.00 -5.12 25.27
CA ASN A 204 5.59 -4.76 25.14
C ASN A 204 5.20 -4.38 23.71
N ASN A 205 6.18 -4.03 22.88
CA ASN A 205 6.04 -3.76 21.45
C ASN A 205 6.90 -4.74 20.63
N SER A 206 6.97 -6.01 21.02
CA SER A 206 7.53 -7.02 20.12
C SER A 206 6.74 -7.03 18.82
N GLU A 207 7.42 -7.31 17.70
CA GLU A 207 6.84 -7.16 16.36
C GLU A 207 5.56 -7.99 16.17
N ASP A 208 5.48 -9.19 16.77
CA ASP A 208 4.29 -10.05 16.80
C ASP A 208 3.12 -9.41 17.57
N LYS A 209 3.39 -8.71 18.67
CA LYS A 209 2.39 -7.96 19.43
C LYS A 209 1.90 -6.75 18.68
N LEU A 210 2.79 -6.05 17.96
CA LEU A 210 2.39 -4.92 17.12
C LEU A 210 1.48 -5.36 15.98
N ALA A 211 1.85 -6.45 15.30
CA ALA A 211 1.01 -7.06 14.28
C ALA A 211 -0.35 -7.48 14.88
N ALA A 212 -0.37 -8.09 16.06
CA ALA A 212 -1.60 -8.48 16.74
C ALA A 212 -2.46 -7.28 17.20
N ALA A 213 -1.85 -6.21 17.70
CA ALA A 213 -2.53 -5.00 18.13
C ALA A 213 -3.17 -4.28 16.93
N TYR A 214 -2.47 -4.24 15.79
CA TYR A 214 -3.04 -3.73 14.54
C TYR A 214 -4.27 -4.55 14.13
N ARG A 215 -4.17 -5.89 14.14
CA ARG A 215 -5.30 -6.78 13.85
C ARG A 215 -6.48 -6.56 14.79
N HIS A 216 -6.22 -6.44 16.09
CA HIS A 216 -7.24 -6.16 17.10
C HIS A 216 -8.03 -4.89 16.76
N ILE A 217 -7.35 -3.79 16.42
CA ILE A 217 -8.00 -2.54 16.01
C ILE A 217 -8.90 -2.76 14.79
N VAL A 218 -8.39 -3.40 13.74
CA VAL A 218 -9.13 -3.67 12.51
C VAL A 218 -10.35 -4.57 12.76
N ASP A 219 -10.18 -5.62 13.57
CA ASP A 219 -11.24 -6.57 13.89
C ASP A 219 -12.38 -5.90 14.65
N ARG A 220 -12.11 -4.94 15.55
CA ARG A 220 -13.17 -4.16 16.21
C ARG A 220 -14.03 -3.37 15.22
N PHE A 221 -13.42 -2.76 14.21
CA PHE A 221 -14.18 -2.08 13.14
C PHE A 221 -15.01 -3.07 12.34
N ARG A 222 -14.44 -4.22 11.99
CA ARG A 222 -15.12 -5.28 11.21
C ARG A 222 -16.28 -5.91 11.97
N ASP A 223 -16.11 -6.21 13.25
CA ASP A 223 -17.13 -6.76 14.14
C ASP A 223 -18.33 -5.79 14.28
N ALA A 224 -18.06 -4.49 14.20
CA ALA A 224 -19.08 -3.46 14.14
C ALA A 224 -19.68 -3.23 12.73
N ASN A 225 -19.28 -4.01 11.72
CA ASN A 225 -19.63 -3.86 10.30
C ASN A 225 -19.27 -2.49 9.71
N VAL A 226 -18.12 -1.94 10.07
CA VAL A 226 -17.59 -0.70 9.50
C VAL A 226 -16.69 -1.05 8.31
N THR A 227 -17.16 -0.75 7.10
CA THR A 227 -16.50 -1.14 5.83
C THR A 227 -15.97 0.05 5.03
N ASN A 228 -16.20 1.27 5.50
CA ASN A 228 -15.78 2.53 4.88
C ASN A 228 -14.38 3.00 5.32
N VAL A 229 -13.58 2.12 5.93
CA VAL A 229 -12.20 2.42 6.34
C VAL A 229 -11.23 1.72 5.42
N LYS A 230 -10.22 2.45 4.93
CA LYS A 230 -9.00 1.87 4.35
C LYS A 230 -7.88 1.85 5.38
N TRP A 231 -7.16 0.75 5.42
CA TRP A 231 -6.12 0.49 6.41
C TRP A 231 -4.73 0.66 5.80
N ILE A 232 -3.96 1.57 6.37
CA ILE A 232 -2.59 1.88 5.95
C ILE A 232 -1.64 1.38 7.03
N TRP A 233 -0.72 0.50 6.66
CA TRP A 233 0.37 0.06 7.54
C TRP A 233 1.68 0.72 7.14
N THR A 234 2.40 1.29 8.12
CA THR A 234 3.59 2.11 7.88
C THR A 234 4.83 1.55 8.54
N THR A 235 5.93 1.51 7.78
CA THR A 235 7.29 1.44 8.33
C THR A 235 8.01 2.78 8.18
N ASN A 236 8.83 3.18 9.14
CA ASN A 236 9.85 4.19 8.88
C ASN A 236 10.88 3.64 7.88
N CYS A 237 11.56 4.53 7.15
CA CYS A 237 12.60 4.19 6.18
C CYS A 237 13.81 3.47 6.79
N SER A 238 13.98 3.56 8.11
CA SER A 238 15.05 2.94 8.89
C SER A 238 14.53 2.33 10.18
N ASN A 239 15.30 1.41 10.78
CA ASN A 239 14.94 0.74 12.03
C ASN A 239 15.75 1.30 13.20
N SER A 240 15.11 1.37 14.37
CA SER A 240 15.80 1.57 15.66
C SER A 240 15.91 0.24 16.41
N GLY A 241 17.05 0.02 17.07
CA GLY A 241 17.26 -1.14 17.95
C GLY A 241 17.17 -2.49 17.22
N VAL A 242 16.28 -3.36 17.68
CA VAL A 242 16.10 -4.73 17.16
C VAL A 242 14.97 -4.85 16.14
N ALA A 243 14.33 -3.74 15.79
CA ALA A 243 13.21 -3.74 14.86
C ALA A 243 13.66 -4.09 13.43
N THR A 244 12.72 -4.60 12.65
CA THR A 244 12.87 -4.86 11.22
C THR A 244 11.87 -4.03 10.43
N LEU A 245 12.11 -3.88 9.12
CA LEU A 245 11.26 -3.06 8.24
C LEU A 245 9.85 -3.66 8.06
N THR A 246 9.68 -4.96 8.30
CA THR A 246 8.42 -5.68 8.00
C THR A 246 7.97 -6.61 9.11
N GLY A 247 8.67 -6.69 10.24
CA GLY A 247 8.36 -7.70 11.25
C GLY A 247 7.01 -7.47 11.93
N SER A 248 6.57 -6.21 12.05
CA SER A 248 5.26 -5.84 12.59
C SER A 248 4.12 -5.87 11.55
N TYR A 249 4.37 -6.43 10.36
CA TYR A 249 3.38 -6.52 9.30
C TYR A 249 2.17 -7.40 9.71
N PRO A 250 0.93 -6.90 9.64
CA PRO A 250 -0.23 -7.59 10.21
C PRO A 250 -0.83 -8.69 9.33
N GLY A 251 -0.43 -8.77 8.05
CA GLY A 251 -1.00 -9.67 7.04
C GLY A 251 -1.87 -8.95 6.00
N ASP A 252 -1.98 -9.53 4.80
CA ASP A 252 -2.65 -8.91 3.64
C ASP A 252 -4.14 -8.66 3.88
N ASP A 253 -4.78 -9.51 4.67
CA ASP A 253 -6.20 -9.40 5.03
C ASP A 253 -6.49 -8.22 5.95
N TYR A 254 -5.47 -7.54 6.48
CA TYR A 254 -5.63 -6.46 7.46
C TYR A 254 -5.25 -5.09 6.93
N ILE A 255 -4.76 -5.00 5.69
CA ILE A 255 -4.32 -3.73 5.09
C ILE A 255 -4.86 -3.55 3.68
N ASP A 256 -5.09 -2.30 3.31
CA ASP A 256 -5.36 -1.89 1.94
C ASP A 256 -4.07 -1.36 1.29
N TYR A 257 -3.24 -0.63 2.06
CA TYR A 257 -2.01 0.00 1.59
C TYR A 257 -0.84 -0.28 2.54
N THR A 258 0.35 -0.41 1.97
CA THR A 258 1.60 -0.27 2.72
C THR A 258 2.11 1.16 2.55
N SER A 259 2.91 1.65 3.50
CA SER A 259 3.54 2.95 3.36
C SER A 259 4.90 3.07 4.03
N ILE A 260 5.66 4.05 3.56
CA ILE A 260 6.97 4.41 4.09
C ILE A 260 6.92 5.86 4.56
N ASP A 261 7.48 6.11 5.74
CA ASP A 261 7.81 7.45 6.19
C ASP A 261 9.33 7.66 6.09
N GLY A 262 9.79 8.78 5.54
CA GLY A 262 11.22 9.01 5.35
C GLY A 262 11.57 10.46 5.05
N TYR A 263 12.72 10.91 5.57
CA TYR A 263 13.10 12.32 5.51
C TYR A 263 14.59 12.48 5.15
N ASN A 264 14.88 13.39 4.22
CA ASN A 264 16.26 13.87 4.03
C ASN A 264 16.55 14.97 5.06
N TRP A 265 17.13 14.59 6.19
CA TRP A 265 17.50 15.49 7.28
C TRP A 265 18.57 16.52 6.92
N GLY A 266 19.34 16.29 5.85
CA GLY A 266 20.39 17.22 5.47
C GLY A 266 21.39 17.43 6.61
N THR A 267 21.84 18.65 6.80
CA THR A 267 22.66 19.03 7.98
C THR A 267 21.86 19.81 9.02
N ALA A 268 20.54 19.56 9.13
CA ALA A 268 19.70 20.22 10.14
C ALA A 268 20.04 19.75 11.57
N GLN A 269 20.54 18.51 11.71
CA GLN A 269 20.91 17.92 12.99
C GLN A 269 22.41 17.58 13.02
N SER A 270 22.99 17.58 14.21
CA SER A 270 24.42 17.27 14.40
C SER A 270 24.78 15.83 14.02
N TRP A 271 23.81 14.92 14.05
CA TRP A 271 23.94 13.51 13.69
C TRP A 271 23.54 13.22 12.24
N SER A 272 22.99 14.18 11.51
CA SER A 272 22.45 13.96 10.16
C SER A 272 23.42 14.39 9.06
N ARG A 273 23.19 13.87 7.84
CA ARG A 273 23.85 14.32 6.61
C ARG A 273 22.81 14.46 5.49
N TRP A 274 23.22 15.10 4.40
CA TRP A 274 22.44 15.05 3.16
C TRP A 274 22.35 13.62 2.62
N ASN A 275 21.13 13.20 2.30
CA ASN A 275 20.83 11.91 1.70
C ASN A 275 19.96 12.12 0.44
N THR A 276 20.28 11.43 -0.65
CA THR A 276 19.43 11.40 -1.85
C THR A 276 18.10 10.70 -1.56
N PHE A 277 17.12 10.83 -2.46
CA PHE A 277 15.85 10.10 -2.35
C PHE A 277 16.09 8.58 -2.24
N GLU A 278 16.98 8.03 -3.07
CA GLU A 278 17.32 6.60 -3.03
C GLU A 278 17.95 6.19 -1.70
N GLU A 279 18.91 6.97 -1.18
CA GLU A 279 19.54 6.69 0.12
C GLU A 279 18.52 6.64 1.27
N VAL A 280 17.45 7.45 1.19
CA VAL A 280 16.38 7.44 2.18
C VAL A 280 15.46 6.23 1.99
N PHE A 281 14.96 5.97 0.77
CA PHE A 281 13.81 5.08 0.57
C PHE A 281 14.13 3.67 0.05
N ASP A 282 15.32 3.42 -0.50
CA ASP A 282 15.61 2.15 -1.18
C ASP A 282 15.38 0.91 -0.32
N ASN A 283 15.85 0.96 0.92
CA ASN A 283 15.83 -0.20 1.80
C ASN A 283 14.38 -0.58 2.16
N ALA A 284 13.59 0.41 2.59
CA ALA A 284 12.19 0.21 2.92
C ALA A 284 11.36 -0.18 1.69
N TYR A 285 11.58 0.46 0.54
CA TYR A 285 10.89 0.09 -0.70
C TYR A 285 11.17 -1.36 -1.11
N LYS A 286 12.45 -1.79 -1.13
CA LYS A 286 12.83 -3.18 -1.45
C LYS A 286 12.24 -4.21 -0.48
N ALA A 287 12.00 -3.83 0.76
CA ALA A 287 11.29 -4.68 1.71
C ALA A 287 9.78 -4.77 1.38
N LEU A 288 9.14 -3.63 1.07
CA LEU A 288 7.69 -3.55 0.85
C LEU A 288 7.23 -4.06 -0.52
N ILE A 289 8.07 -4.05 -1.57
CA ILE A 289 7.68 -4.60 -2.89
C ILE A 289 7.40 -6.10 -2.87
N LYS A 290 7.75 -6.81 -1.79
CA LYS A 290 7.43 -8.23 -1.59
C LYS A 290 5.99 -8.44 -1.11
N ILE A 291 5.33 -7.40 -0.63
CA ILE A 291 3.94 -7.43 -0.15
C ILE A 291 3.04 -7.00 -1.31
N PRO A 292 2.01 -7.75 -1.72
CA PRO A 292 1.20 -7.46 -2.91
C PRO A 292 0.15 -6.34 -2.70
N LYS A 293 0.55 -5.23 -2.06
CA LYS A 293 -0.30 -4.05 -1.78
C LYS A 293 0.32 -2.74 -2.29
N PRO A 294 -0.45 -1.78 -2.83
CA PRO A 294 0.13 -0.52 -3.30
C PRO A 294 0.88 0.22 -2.19
N ILE A 295 1.91 0.98 -2.56
CA ILE A 295 2.81 1.68 -1.63
C ILE A 295 2.50 3.17 -1.63
N PHE A 296 2.39 3.76 -0.44
CA PHE A 296 2.40 5.21 -0.25
C PHE A 296 3.74 5.66 0.33
N LEU A 297 4.18 6.86 -0.04
CA LEU A 297 5.01 7.65 0.87
C LEU A 297 4.05 8.46 1.73
N ALA A 298 3.78 7.97 2.94
CA ALA A 298 2.74 8.54 3.81
C ALA A 298 3.24 9.75 4.59
N GLU A 299 4.55 9.88 4.76
CA GLU A 299 5.24 11.11 5.15
C GLU A 299 6.60 11.20 4.47
N PHE A 300 6.89 12.33 3.85
CA PHE A 300 8.24 12.65 3.44
C PHE A 300 8.48 14.14 3.28
N SER A 301 9.75 14.54 3.43
CA SER A 301 10.23 15.85 3.03
C SER A 301 11.77 15.87 2.95
N SER A 302 12.30 16.98 2.46
CA SER A 302 13.73 17.25 2.46
C SER A 302 14.02 18.56 3.19
N SER A 303 15.10 18.57 3.96
CA SER A 303 15.65 19.76 4.58
C SER A 303 16.19 20.71 3.51
N ARG A 304 16.21 22.02 3.82
CA ARG A 304 16.91 23.05 3.05
C ARG A 304 18.41 23.13 3.35
N PHE A 305 18.90 22.41 4.36
CA PHE A 305 20.29 22.47 4.80
C PHE A 305 21.10 21.28 4.28
N GLY A 306 22.32 21.53 3.81
CA GLY A 306 23.26 20.47 3.44
C GLY A 306 23.24 20.05 1.96
N GLY A 307 22.35 20.61 1.14
CA GLY A 307 22.25 20.32 -0.29
C GLY A 307 21.12 21.07 -0.99
N ASP A 308 20.78 20.61 -2.20
CA ASP A 308 19.77 21.22 -3.07
C ASP A 308 18.41 20.52 -2.93
N LYS A 309 17.48 21.16 -2.21
CA LYS A 309 16.12 20.64 -1.98
C LYS A 309 15.30 20.59 -3.27
N ALA A 310 15.47 21.55 -4.17
CA ALA A 310 14.77 21.56 -5.45
C ALA A 310 15.26 20.43 -6.36
N GLY A 311 16.57 20.21 -6.39
CA GLY A 311 17.21 19.06 -7.02
C GLY A 311 16.69 17.74 -6.45
N TRP A 312 16.58 17.63 -5.12
CA TRP A 312 16.07 16.42 -4.45
C TRP A 312 14.65 16.05 -4.90
N PHE A 313 13.73 17.02 -4.98
CA PHE A 313 12.39 16.77 -5.50
C PHE A 313 12.40 16.42 -6.99
N THR A 314 13.22 17.11 -7.80
CA THR A 314 13.36 16.81 -9.23
C THR A 314 13.84 15.38 -9.45
N ASP A 315 14.86 14.95 -8.71
CA ASP A 315 15.41 13.60 -8.80
C ASP A 315 14.39 12.55 -8.35
N MET A 316 13.69 12.77 -7.24
CA MET A 316 12.59 11.89 -6.81
C MET A 316 11.59 11.66 -7.94
N PHE A 317 11.04 12.72 -8.54
CA PHE A 317 10.02 12.59 -9.58
C PHE A 317 10.53 11.92 -10.86
N ASN A 318 11.83 12.04 -11.18
CA ASN A 318 12.46 11.30 -12.28
C ASN A 318 12.61 9.81 -11.96
N LEU A 319 12.93 9.48 -10.71
CA LEU A 319 13.19 8.10 -10.27
C LEU A 319 11.91 7.30 -10.01
N LEU A 320 10.81 7.94 -9.61
CA LEU A 320 9.54 7.27 -9.32
C LEU A 320 9.12 6.28 -10.42
N PRO A 321 9.01 6.67 -11.71
CA PRO A 321 8.59 5.76 -12.77
C PRO A 321 9.61 4.68 -13.11
N GLU A 322 10.89 4.94 -12.91
CA GLU A 322 11.96 4.02 -13.27
C GLU A 322 12.24 2.96 -12.20
N LYS A 323 12.26 3.38 -10.92
CA LYS A 323 12.75 2.56 -9.80
C LYS A 323 11.69 2.26 -8.76
N TYR A 324 10.64 3.08 -8.67
CA TYR A 324 9.61 2.96 -7.64
C TYR A 324 8.19 2.79 -8.19
N PRO A 325 7.95 1.90 -9.19
CA PRO A 325 6.69 1.84 -9.91
C PRO A 325 5.50 1.32 -9.08
N ARG A 326 5.72 0.89 -7.82
CA ARG A 326 4.65 0.49 -6.90
C ARG A 326 4.17 1.62 -5.98
N ILE A 327 4.80 2.79 -6.04
CA ILE A 327 4.37 3.97 -5.30
C ILE A 327 3.18 4.60 -6.04
N VAL A 328 2.02 4.59 -5.40
CA VAL A 328 0.76 5.13 -5.95
C VAL A 328 0.29 6.41 -5.26
N GLY A 329 0.98 6.83 -4.19
CA GLY A 329 0.64 8.04 -3.49
C GLY A 329 1.81 8.69 -2.75
N LEU A 330 1.77 10.02 -2.74
CA LEU A 330 2.78 10.91 -2.16
C LEU A 330 2.08 11.86 -1.20
N VAL A 331 2.35 11.73 0.10
CA VAL A 331 1.85 12.62 1.14
C VAL A 331 3.02 13.41 1.73
N ILE A 332 3.19 14.65 1.28
CA ILE A 332 4.30 15.50 1.73
C ILE A 332 4.03 16.01 3.15
N PHE A 333 5.04 15.94 4.01
CA PHE A 333 5.02 16.58 5.32
C PHE A 333 5.56 18.01 5.20
N SER A 334 4.66 18.99 5.03
CA SER A 334 5.05 20.39 4.84
C SER A 334 4.84 21.21 6.11
N ARG A 335 5.89 21.29 6.94
CA ARG A 335 5.87 22.10 8.16
C ARG A 335 7.26 22.61 8.52
N SER A 336 7.37 23.90 8.81
CA SER A 336 8.54 24.43 9.52
C SER A 336 8.47 24.00 10.99
N LYS A 337 9.45 23.22 11.43
CA LYS A 337 9.63 22.93 12.85
C LYS A 337 10.81 23.74 13.39
N ASN A 338 10.93 23.74 14.72
CA ASN A 338 11.97 24.50 15.42
C ASN A 338 13.38 24.02 15.05
N GLU A 339 14.38 24.79 15.47
CA GLU A 339 15.81 24.52 15.20
C GLU A 339 16.29 23.15 15.71
N THR A 340 15.55 22.51 16.63
CA THR A 340 15.86 21.18 17.16
C THR A 340 15.37 20.03 16.26
N GLU A 341 14.70 20.31 15.13
CA GLU A 341 14.35 19.30 14.13
C GLU A 341 14.83 19.72 12.72
N ALA A 342 13.95 20.15 11.82
CA ALA A 342 14.30 20.75 10.54
C ALA A 342 13.14 21.60 10.00
N ASP A 343 13.46 22.41 8.99
CA ASP A 343 12.44 23.12 8.20
C ASP A 343 11.97 22.24 7.02
N TRP A 344 10.87 21.52 7.23
CA TRP A 344 10.27 20.63 6.24
C TRP A 344 9.31 21.34 5.29
N ALA A 345 9.02 22.61 5.52
CA ALA A 345 8.03 23.35 4.74
C ALA A 345 8.39 23.34 3.25
N LEU A 346 7.40 23.08 2.40
CA LEU A 346 7.60 23.08 0.95
C LEU A 346 8.08 24.47 0.47
N ASP A 347 7.50 25.53 1.04
CA ASP A 347 7.82 26.93 0.77
C ASP A 347 9.03 27.48 1.54
N SER A 348 9.85 26.60 2.14
CA SER A 348 11.14 26.99 2.74
C SER A 348 12.16 27.54 1.71
N GLN A 349 11.97 27.23 0.43
CA GLN A 349 12.71 27.71 -0.74
C GLN A 349 11.79 27.80 -1.97
N GLU A 350 11.85 28.89 -2.74
CA GLU A 350 10.98 29.10 -3.91
C GLU A 350 11.23 28.06 -5.01
N GLU A 351 12.49 27.72 -5.23
CA GLU A 351 12.91 26.72 -6.22
C GLU A 351 12.39 25.31 -5.87
N ALA A 352 12.23 25.00 -4.58
CA ALA A 352 11.67 23.73 -4.13
C ALA A 352 10.16 23.63 -4.43
N VAL A 353 9.43 24.75 -4.29
CA VAL A 353 8.01 24.84 -4.68
C VAL A 353 7.86 24.61 -6.18
N GLU A 354 8.70 25.22 -7.00
CA GLU A 354 8.66 25.07 -8.46
C GLU A 354 8.95 23.62 -8.89
N ALA A 355 9.99 23.00 -8.32
CA ALA A 355 10.33 21.60 -8.58
C ALA A 355 9.19 20.66 -8.19
N TRP A 356 8.61 20.85 -6.99
CA TRP A 356 7.44 20.10 -6.54
C TRP A 356 6.25 20.26 -7.47
N ARG A 357 5.86 21.52 -7.77
CA ARG A 357 4.73 21.85 -8.64
C ARG A 357 4.87 21.21 -10.01
N LYS A 358 6.07 21.26 -10.59
CA LYS A 358 6.36 20.61 -11.88
C LYS A 358 6.19 19.09 -11.80
N GLY A 359 6.71 18.48 -10.74
CA GLY A 359 6.65 17.03 -10.53
C GLY A 359 5.24 16.50 -10.30
N VAL A 360 4.47 17.09 -9.36
CA VAL A 360 3.10 16.63 -9.08
C VAL A 360 2.17 16.80 -10.28
N ASN A 361 2.35 17.86 -11.07
CA ASN A 361 1.54 18.10 -12.26
C ASN A 361 1.94 17.27 -13.48
N ALA A 362 3.03 16.50 -13.41
CA ALA A 362 3.37 15.51 -14.43
C ALA A 362 2.47 14.26 -14.37
N TYR A 363 1.82 14.01 -13.23
CA TYR A 363 0.95 12.85 -13.02
C TYR A 363 -0.53 13.25 -13.09
N PRO A 364 -1.39 12.48 -13.77
CA PRO A 364 -2.83 12.72 -13.74
C PRO A 364 -3.40 12.63 -12.30
N PRO A 365 -4.54 13.29 -12.02
CA PRO A 365 -5.24 13.15 -10.74
C PRO A 365 -5.54 11.69 -10.41
N ALA A 366 -5.51 11.34 -9.12
CA ALA A 366 -5.82 10.00 -8.65
C ALA A 366 -7.17 9.52 -9.19
N LYS A 367 -7.19 8.35 -9.84
CA LYS A 367 -8.44 7.64 -10.10
C LYS A 367 -8.83 7.04 -8.77
N ARG A 368 -9.75 7.70 -8.06
CA ARG A 368 -10.46 7.03 -6.97
C ARG A 368 -11.05 5.76 -7.56
N ILE A 369 -10.67 4.61 -7.03
CA ILE A 369 -11.36 3.36 -7.33
C ILE A 369 -12.76 3.55 -6.73
N SER A 370 -13.68 4.13 -7.49
CA SER A 370 -15.06 4.37 -7.10
C SER A 370 -15.81 3.04 -7.12
N GLY A 371 -15.50 2.21 -6.11
CA GLY A 371 -16.08 0.89 -5.88
C GLY A 371 -17.12 0.83 -4.76
N TYR A 372 -17.51 1.98 -4.19
CA TYR A 372 -18.77 2.12 -3.45
C TYR A 372 -19.62 3.24 -4.08
N SER A 373 -19.87 3.09 -5.37
CA SER A 373 -21.06 3.69 -5.97
C SER A 373 -22.28 3.03 -5.33
N LYS A 374 -23.17 3.84 -4.75
CA LYS A 374 -24.53 3.43 -4.41
C LYS A 374 -25.26 3.04 -5.70
N ASN A 375 -25.11 1.79 -6.12
CA ASN A 375 -26.11 1.12 -6.95
C ASN A 375 -26.81 0.10 -6.03
N PRO A 376 -28.13 0.20 -5.80
CA PRO A 376 -28.83 -0.65 -4.83
C PRO A 376 -29.00 -2.12 -5.27
N GLU A 377 -28.21 -2.62 -6.22
CA GLU A 377 -28.37 -3.97 -6.78
C GLU A 377 -27.12 -4.85 -6.80
N SER A 378 -25.98 -4.42 -6.24
CA SER A 378 -24.83 -5.34 -6.11
C SER A 378 -24.40 -5.45 -4.65
N THR A 379 -25.08 -6.31 -3.91
CA THR A 379 -24.50 -6.89 -2.69
C THR A 379 -23.16 -7.53 -3.04
N PRO A 380 -22.06 -7.26 -2.30
CA PRO A 380 -20.80 -7.96 -2.53
C PRO A 380 -21.06 -9.45 -2.42
N VAL A 381 -20.80 -10.19 -3.50
CA VAL A 381 -21.21 -11.58 -3.58
C VAL A 381 -20.26 -12.43 -2.76
N ILE A 382 -20.69 -12.75 -1.53
CA ILE A 382 -19.93 -13.52 -0.57
C ILE A 382 -19.92 -14.97 -1.03
N CYS A 383 -18.72 -15.50 -1.26
CA CYS A 383 -18.53 -16.91 -1.57
C CYS A 383 -18.84 -17.80 -0.35
N TRP A 384 -20.05 -18.36 -0.33
CA TRP A 384 -20.58 -19.12 0.80
C TRP A 384 -19.82 -20.45 1.04
N SER A 385 -19.29 -21.08 0.00
CA SER A 385 -18.61 -22.39 0.08
C SER A 385 -17.28 -22.37 0.83
N ARG A 386 -16.63 -21.20 0.93
CA ARG A 386 -15.35 -21.04 1.68
C ARG A 386 -15.49 -21.40 3.15
N LYS A 387 -16.66 -21.14 3.75
CA LYS A 387 -16.94 -21.52 5.15
C LYS A 387 -16.99 -23.04 5.36
N LEU A 388 -17.14 -23.79 4.28
CA LEU A 388 -17.19 -25.26 4.27
C LEU A 388 -15.86 -25.87 3.80
N GLY A 389 -14.84 -25.04 3.54
CA GLY A 389 -13.51 -25.49 3.08
C GLY A 389 -13.37 -25.65 1.57
N TYR A 390 -14.34 -25.19 0.76
CA TYR A 390 -14.33 -25.31 -0.69
C TYR A 390 -14.16 -23.96 -1.38
N ARG A 391 -13.50 -23.94 -2.54
CA ARG A 391 -13.33 -22.72 -3.35
C ARG A 391 -14.65 -22.24 -3.94
N CYS A 392 -14.63 -21.02 -4.46
CA CYS A 392 -15.70 -20.51 -5.33
C CYS A 392 -15.46 -21.04 -6.73
N CYS A 393 -16.53 -21.29 -7.49
CA CYS A 393 -16.36 -21.51 -8.91
C CYS A 393 -15.93 -20.19 -9.57
N SER A 394 -15.14 -20.28 -10.65
CA SER A 394 -14.77 -19.12 -11.44
C SER A 394 -16.00 -18.48 -12.10
N ALA A 395 -15.97 -17.15 -12.27
CA ALA A 395 -17.15 -16.38 -12.69
C ALA A 395 -17.62 -16.75 -14.12
N ASP A 396 -18.95 -16.79 -14.26
CA ASP A 396 -19.82 -17.01 -15.43
C ASP A 396 -19.70 -18.35 -16.20
N ASN A 397 -20.72 -19.20 -15.97
CA ASN A 397 -21.09 -20.45 -16.67
C ASN A 397 -20.54 -21.78 -16.13
N THR A 398 -20.21 -21.87 -14.85
CA THR A 398 -20.00 -23.19 -14.22
C THR A 398 -21.30 -23.99 -14.18
N GLU A 399 -21.27 -25.23 -14.69
CA GLU A 399 -22.43 -26.12 -14.66
C GLU A 399 -22.81 -26.51 -13.23
N VAL A 400 -24.10 -26.43 -12.90
CA VAL A 400 -24.61 -26.85 -11.60
C VAL A 400 -24.69 -28.37 -11.56
N ILE A 401 -23.83 -29.00 -10.76
CA ILE A 401 -23.76 -30.46 -10.58
C ILE A 401 -24.69 -30.93 -9.47
N VAL A 402 -24.76 -30.21 -8.34
CA VAL A 402 -25.62 -30.53 -7.18
C VAL A 402 -26.19 -29.25 -6.57
N ILE A 403 -27.40 -29.33 -6.01
CA ILE A 403 -27.99 -28.27 -5.19
C ILE A 403 -28.36 -28.88 -3.83
N ASP A 404 -27.90 -28.27 -2.75
CA ASP A 404 -28.21 -28.71 -1.38
C ASP A 404 -28.66 -27.53 -0.49
N LYS A 405 -28.64 -27.74 0.84
CA LYS A 405 -29.05 -26.72 1.82
C LYS A 405 -28.07 -25.54 1.92
N ASP A 406 -26.85 -25.69 1.44
CA ASP A 406 -25.76 -24.72 1.56
C ASP A 406 -25.63 -23.88 0.27
N GLY A 407 -25.88 -24.49 -0.91
CA GLY A 407 -26.01 -23.75 -2.17
C GLY A 407 -25.92 -24.60 -3.44
N LYS A 408 -25.60 -23.95 -4.57
CA LYS A 408 -25.38 -24.60 -5.87
C LYS A 408 -23.91 -24.97 -6.03
N TRP A 409 -23.61 -26.23 -6.31
CA TRP A 409 -22.25 -26.74 -6.43
C TRP A 409 -21.86 -27.02 -7.88
N GLY A 410 -20.61 -26.70 -8.22
CA GLY A 410 -19.95 -27.04 -9.48
C GLY A 410 -18.67 -27.84 -9.23
N VAL A 411 -18.02 -28.27 -10.33
CA VAL A 411 -16.71 -28.91 -10.29
C VAL A 411 -15.79 -28.24 -11.30
N GLU A 412 -14.64 -27.76 -10.82
CA GLU A 412 -13.57 -27.16 -11.63
C GLU A 412 -12.25 -27.84 -11.25
N ASP A 413 -11.40 -28.14 -12.22
CA ASP A 413 -10.09 -28.79 -11.96
C ASP A 413 -10.20 -30.10 -11.14
N GLN A 414 -11.32 -30.83 -11.28
CA GLN A 414 -11.67 -32.02 -10.49
C GLN A 414 -11.96 -31.75 -9.00
N GLU A 415 -12.09 -30.50 -8.59
CA GLU A 415 -12.41 -30.09 -7.22
C GLU A 415 -13.81 -29.46 -7.11
N TRP A 416 -14.45 -29.66 -5.96
CA TRP A 416 -15.76 -29.06 -5.68
C TRP A 416 -15.64 -27.56 -5.43
N CYS A 417 -16.57 -26.80 -6.01
CA CYS A 417 -16.65 -25.36 -5.85
C CYS A 417 -18.09 -24.90 -5.63
N GLY A 418 -18.27 -23.81 -4.88
CA GLY A 418 -19.56 -23.16 -4.69
C GLY A 418 -19.85 -22.17 -5.81
N ILE A 419 -20.97 -22.34 -6.50
CA ILE A 419 -21.46 -21.41 -7.51
C ILE A 419 -22.11 -20.22 -6.80
N ILE A 420 -21.70 -19.05 -7.24
CA ILE A 420 -22.15 -17.76 -6.73
C ILE A 420 -23.18 -17.21 -7.72
N GLU A 421 -24.38 -16.86 -7.25
CA GLU A 421 -25.39 -16.20 -8.09
C GLU A 421 -25.13 -14.69 -8.10
N ASN A 422 -24.95 -14.11 -9.28
CA ASN A 422 -24.82 -12.65 -9.47
C ASN A 422 -26.10 -11.90 -9.12
#